data_AF-A0AAQ1AJ30-F1
#
_entry.id   AF-A0AAQ1AJ30-F1
#
_cell.length_a   1.000
_cell.length_b   1.000
_cell.length_c   1.000
_cell.angle_alpha   90.00
_cell.angle_beta   90.00
_cell.angle_gamma   90.00
#
_symmetry.space_group_name_H-M   'P 1'
#
loop_
_entity.id
_entity.type
_entity.pdbx_description
1 polymer ?
#
loop_
_entity_poly.entity_id
_entity_poly.type
_entity_poly.pdbx_seq_one_letter_code
_entity_poly.pdbx_strand_id
1 'polypeptide(L)'
;MTVDNTTIDPRLSLCEQGKDSFTREELLACSRGELFGEGNSQLPAPNMLMMDRIVKINDNGGEHGKGEILAELDITPDLWFFDCHFPGDPVMPGCLGLDAMWQLVGFFLGWKGGPGKGRALGVGEVKFTGQILPTAKKVTYKITFKRVINRKLVMGIADGVVEVDGRPIYSASDLKVGLFKDTTAF
;
A
#
# COMPACT_ATOMS: atom_id res chain seq x y z
N MET A 1 -0.33 31.13 16.12
CA MET A 1 0.22 31.28 14.75
C MET A 1 -0.42 30.21 13.92
N THR A 2 -1.30 30.61 13.01
CA THR A 2 -2.05 29.77 12.09
C THR A 2 -1.08 29.11 11.11
N VAL A 3 -1.01 27.78 11.12
CA VAL A 3 -0.21 27.04 10.13
C VAL A 3 -0.95 27.09 8.82
N ASP A 4 -0.22 27.53 7.80
CA ASP A 4 -0.68 27.86 6.47
C ASP A 4 -1.25 26.63 5.75
N ASN A 5 -2.40 26.81 5.13
CA ASN A 5 -3.13 25.78 4.41
C ASN A 5 -2.46 25.68 3.03
N THR A 6 -1.41 24.86 2.91
CA THR A 6 -0.72 24.61 1.62
C THR A 6 -1.77 24.29 0.55
N THR A 7 -1.99 25.26 -0.32
CA THR A 7 -2.86 25.16 -1.49
C THR A 7 -2.39 23.99 -2.34
N ILE A 8 -3.20 22.93 -2.41
CA ILE A 8 -3.05 21.82 -3.34
C ILE A 8 -3.09 22.42 -4.76
N ASP A 9 -1.98 22.33 -5.53
CA ASP A 9 -2.02 22.64 -6.96
C ASP A 9 -2.61 21.42 -7.68
N PRO A 10 -3.85 21.49 -8.22
CA PRO A 10 -4.52 20.34 -8.82
C PRO A 10 -3.85 19.85 -10.12
N ARG A 11 -2.82 20.55 -10.61
CA ARG A 11 -2.08 20.17 -11.83
C ARG A 11 -0.89 19.27 -11.55
N LEU A 12 -0.41 19.19 -10.30
CA LEU A 12 0.74 18.39 -9.91
C LEU A 12 0.28 17.14 -9.16
N SER A 13 0.93 16.01 -9.41
CA SER A 13 0.78 14.81 -8.59
C SER A 13 1.29 15.04 -7.16
N LEU A 14 0.83 14.23 -6.20
CA LEU A 14 1.33 14.32 -4.82
C LEU A 14 2.84 14.06 -4.72
N CYS A 15 3.38 13.25 -5.64
CA CYS A 15 4.82 13.07 -5.82
C CYS A 15 5.52 14.37 -6.19
N GLU A 16 5.02 15.11 -7.18
CA GLU A 16 5.60 16.39 -7.62
C GLU A 16 5.44 17.50 -6.58
N GLN A 17 4.41 17.39 -5.72
CA GLN A 17 4.22 18.26 -4.56
C GLN A 17 5.14 17.92 -3.38
N GLY A 18 5.94 16.84 -3.47
CA GLY A 18 6.87 16.43 -2.44
C GLY A 18 6.23 15.80 -1.20
N LYS A 19 4.96 15.35 -1.29
CA LYS A 19 4.31 14.66 -0.17
C LYS A 19 4.88 13.25 -0.01
N ASP A 20 5.51 12.99 1.12
CA ASP A 20 6.34 11.80 1.37
C ASP A 20 5.83 10.92 2.54
N SER A 21 4.71 11.28 3.15
CA SER A 21 4.07 10.53 4.24
C SER A 21 2.56 10.79 4.29
N PHE A 22 1.83 9.79 4.80
CA PHE A 22 0.36 9.78 4.85
C PHE A 22 -0.15 9.20 6.18
N THR A 23 -1.03 9.95 6.81
CA THR A 23 -1.75 9.57 8.03
C THR A 23 -2.95 8.67 7.72
N ARG A 24 -3.50 8.02 8.76
CA ARG A 24 -4.70 7.17 8.62
C ARG A 24 -5.86 7.90 7.97
N GLU A 25 -6.13 9.14 8.36
CA GLU A 25 -7.23 9.94 7.78
C GLU A 25 -7.04 10.19 6.29
N GLU A 26 -5.80 10.38 5.84
CA GLU A 26 -5.50 10.54 4.41
C GLU A 26 -5.62 9.22 3.65
N LEU A 27 -5.29 8.09 4.27
CA LEU A 27 -5.55 6.76 3.68
C LEU A 27 -7.05 6.47 3.60
N LEU A 28 -7.83 6.89 4.59
CA LEU A 28 -9.29 6.80 4.56
C LEU A 28 -9.88 7.71 3.48
N ALA A 29 -9.35 8.93 3.32
CA ALA A 29 -9.72 9.82 2.21
C ALA A 29 -9.39 9.19 0.84
N CYS A 30 -8.24 8.51 0.73
CA CYS A 30 -7.91 7.73 -0.46
C CYS A 30 -8.96 6.64 -0.73
N SER A 31 -9.42 5.94 0.31
CA SER A 31 -10.45 4.91 0.16
C SER A 31 -11.79 5.47 -0.35
N ARG A 32 -12.10 6.73 -0.03
CA ARG A 32 -13.30 7.44 -0.50
C ARG A 32 -13.12 8.11 -1.87
N GLY A 33 -11.93 8.04 -2.47
CA GLY A 33 -11.63 8.67 -3.76
C GLY A 33 -11.34 10.17 -3.66
N GLU A 34 -11.13 10.68 -2.45
CA GLU A 34 -10.92 12.11 -2.18
C GLU A 34 -9.45 12.52 -2.30
N LEU A 35 -8.51 11.56 -2.33
CA LEU A 35 -7.08 11.84 -2.34
C LEU A 35 -6.49 12.03 -3.76
N PHE A 36 -6.81 11.13 -4.69
CA PHE A 36 -6.30 11.17 -6.07
C PHE A 36 -7.33 11.65 -7.09
N GLY A 37 -8.54 11.99 -6.64
CA GLY A 37 -9.65 12.41 -7.49
C GLY A 37 -10.48 11.27 -8.09
N GLU A 38 -11.64 11.61 -8.63
CA GLU A 38 -12.61 10.67 -9.16
C GLU A 38 -12.05 9.81 -10.30
N GLY A 39 -12.35 8.50 -10.27
CA GLY A 39 -11.93 7.56 -11.31
C GLY A 39 -10.46 7.10 -11.22
N ASN A 40 -9.69 7.62 -10.26
CA ASN A 40 -8.30 7.24 -10.03
C ASN A 40 -8.16 6.17 -8.93
N SER A 41 -6.92 5.87 -8.56
CA SER A 41 -6.60 4.84 -7.58
C SER A 41 -7.32 5.10 -6.25
N GLN A 42 -7.79 4.05 -5.61
CA GLN A 42 -8.38 4.08 -4.27
C GLN A 42 -7.79 2.93 -3.49
N LEU A 43 -7.49 3.17 -2.22
CA LEU A 43 -7.26 2.08 -1.28
C LEU A 43 -8.60 1.39 -0.95
N PRO A 44 -8.59 0.13 -0.51
CA PRO A 44 -9.76 -0.45 0.14
C PRO A 44 -10.16 0.37 1.37
N ALA A 45 -11.44 0.40 1.68
CA ALA A 45 -11.93 0.89 2.97
C ALA A 45 -11.76 -0.20 4.05
N PRO A 46 -11.78 0.15 5.35
CA PRO A 46 -11.99 -0.84 6.40
C PRO A 46 -13.22 -1.71 6.11
N ASN A 47 -13.17 -3.03 6.29
CA ASN A 47 -12.14 -3.81 7.00
C ASN A 47 -11.00 -4.38 6.12
N MET A 48 -10.91 -3.98 4.85
CA MET A 48 -9.88 -4.45 3.92
C MET A 48 -8.64 -3.55 3.85
N LEU A 49 -8.69 -2.34 4.42
CA LEU A 49 -7.51 -1.47 4.55
C LEU A 49 -6.50 -2.08 5.53
N MET A 50 -5.33 -2.49 5.05
CA MET A 50 -4.33 -3.24 5.83
C MET A 50 -3.13 -2.39 6.28
N MET A 51 -3.29 -1.08 6.43
CA MET A 51 -2.25 -0.18 6.93
C MET A 51 -2.89 1.03 7.59
N ASP A 52 -2.24 1.54 8.64
CA ASP A 52 -2.66 2.75 9.34
C ASP A 52 -1.97 3.99 8.82
N ARG A 53 -0.76 3.83 8.26
CA ARG A 53 0.06 4.97 7.83
C ARG A 53 1.10 4.56 6.80
N ILE A 54 1.44 5.51 5.95
CA ILE A 54 2.66 5.47 5.13
C ILE A 54 3.64 6.44 5.77
N VAL A 55 4.70 5.90 6.38
CA VAL A 55 5.71 6.72 7.08
C VAL A 55 6.74 7.29 6.12
N LYS A 56 6.92 6.66 4.95
CA LYS A 56 7.82 7.13 3.90
C LYS A 56 7.34 6.65 2.53
N ILE A 57 7.34 7.54 1.55
CA ILE A 57 7.24 7.23 0.12
C ILE A 57 8.14 8.17 -0.67
N ASN A 58 8.89 7.63 -1.62
CA ASN A 58 9.75 8.40 -2.52
C ASN A 58 9.78 7.73 -3.90
N ASP A 59 10.22 8.48 -4.92
CA ASP A 59 10.26 7.97 -6.30
C ASP A 59 11.65 7.63 -6.82
N ASN A 60 12.61 7.60 -5.89
CA ASN A 60 14.02 7.29 -6.07
C ASN A 60 14.48 6.36 -4.93
N GLY A 61 15.70 5.82 -5.00
CA GLY A 61 16.13 4.83 -4.01
C GLY A 61 15.42 3.48 -4.16
N GLY A 62 15.44 2.66 -3.10
CA GLY A 62 15.20 1.23 -3.20
C GLY A 62 16.29 0.49 -3.99
N GLU A 63 16.23 -0.84 -4.01
CA GLU A 63 17.26 -1.70 -4.63
C GLU A 63 17.52 -1.38 -6.12
N HIS A 64 16.50 -0.91 -6.84
CA HIS A 64 16.60 -0.59 -8.27
C HIS A 64 16.57 0.91 -8.59
N GLY A 65 16.60 1.78 -7.57
CA GLY A 65 16.57 3.24 -7.77
C GLY A 65 15.25 3.76 -8.36
N LYS A 66 14.13 3.05 -8.20
CA LYS A 66 12.81 3.39 -8.77
C LYS A 66 11.76 3.80 -7.74
N GLY A 67 12.16 3.97 -6.48
CA GLY A 67 11.27 4.33 -5.39
C GLY A 67 11.08 3.20 -4.39
N GLU A 68 10.62 3.59 -3.21
CA GLU A 68 10.29 2.71 -2.10
C GLU A 68 9.11 3.27 -1.29
N ILE A 69 8.41 2.37 -0.59
CA ILE A 69 7.42 2.71 0.42
C ILE A 69 7.75 1.98 1.72
N LEU A 70 7.64 2.70 2.83
CA LEU A 70 7.57 2.16 4.18
C LEU A 70 6.20 2.50 4.78
N ALA A 71 5.44 1.49 5.15
CA ALA A 71 4.11 1.63 5.74
C ALA A 71 3.95 0.74 6.97
N GLU A 72 2.99 1.07 7.83
CA GLU A 72 2.80 0.39 9.11
C GLU A 72 1.32 0.08 9.38
N LEU A 73 1.07 -1.02 10.08
CA LEU A 73 -0.21 -1.41 10.67
C LEU A 73 0.02 -1.71 12.15
N ASP A 74 -0.72 -1.05 13.03
CA ASP A 74 -0.72 -1.34 14.46
C ASP A 74 -1.51 -2.62 14.70
N ILE A 75 -0.96 -3.50 15.54
CA ILE A 75 -1.60 -4.76 15.91
C ILE A 75 -2.21 -4.64 17.30
N THR A 76 -3.51 -4.91 17.36
CA THR A 76 -4.25 -5.04 18.60
C THR A 76 -5.05 -6.35 18.60
N PRO A 77 -5.29 -6.97 19.77
CA PRO A 77 -5.99 -8.26 19.82
C PRO A 77 -7.42 -8.23 19.28
N ASP A 78 -8.04 -7.05 19.21
CA ASP A 78 -9.41 -6.82 18.74
C ASP A 78 -9.54 -6.62 17.22
N LEU A 79 -8.44 -6.74 16.46
CA LEU A 79 -8.52 -6.74 15.01
C LEU A 79 -9.37 -7.93 14.53
N TRP A 80 -10.38 -7.61 13.71
CA TRP A 80 -11.48 -8.50 13.32
C TRP A 80 -11.05 -9.89 12.85
N PHE A 81 -9.90 -9.98 12.17
CA PHE A 81 -9.45 -11.22 11.57
C PHE A 81 -8.96 -12.24 12.61
N PHE A 82 -8.52 -11.80 13.79
CA PHE A 82 -8.06 -12.73 14.84
C PHE A 82 -9.19 -13.58 15.42
N ASP A 83 -10.40 -13.02 15.49
CA ASP A 83 -11.56 -13.74 16.03
C ASP A 83 -12.01 -14.90 15.12
N CYS A 84 -11.83 -14.76 13.80
CA CYS A 84 -12.27 -15.74 12.83
C CYS A 84 -11.14 -16.59 12.22
N HIS A 85 -9.88 -16.25 12.43
CA HIS A 85 -8.74 -16.90 11.79
C HIS A 85 -7.61 -17.18 12.80
N PHE A 86 -7.67 -18.28 13.55
CA PHE A 86 -8.75 -19.26 13.66
C PHE A 86 -9.33 -19.25 15.08
N PRO A 87 -10.57 -19.71 15.30
CA PRO A 87 -11.07 -19.90 16.65
C PRO A 87 -10.14 -20.82 17.48
N GLY A 88 -9.53 -20.26 18.54
CA GLY A 88 -8.57 -20.97 19.41
C GLY A 88 -7.11 -20.96 18.93
N ASP A 89 -6.82 -20.44 17.74
CA ASP A 89 -5.47 -20.29 17.18
C ASP A 89 -5.37 -18.99 16.36
N PRO A 90 -5.42 -17.81 17.03
CA PRO A 90 -5.53 -16.53 16.35
C PRO A 90 -4.23 -16.13 15.66
N VAL A 91 -4.31 -15.87 14.36
CA VAL A 91 -3.18 -15.47 13.51
C VAL A 91 -3.68 -14.59 12.36
N MET A 92 -2.99 -13.49 12.06
CA MET A 92 -3.36 -12.64 10.92
C MET A 92 -3.29 -13.48 9.63
N PRO A 93 -4.33 -13.45 8.77
CA PRO A 93 -4.27 -14.11 7.48
C PRO A 93 -3.10 -13.58 6.64
N GLY A 94 -2.18 -14.47 6.23
CA GLY A 94 -1.02 -14.09 5.42
C GLY A 94 -1.40 -13.42 4.08
N CYS A 95 -2.58 -13.74 3.55
CA CYS A 95 -3.13 -13.10 2.36
C CYS A 95 -3.44 -11.60 2.56
N LEU A 96 -3.81 -11.16 3.76
CA LEU A 96 -4.03 -9.74 4.05
C LEU A 96 -2.71 -8.97 4.12
N GLY A 97 -1.65 -9.60 4.62
CA GLY A 97 -0.29 -9.04 4.55
C GLY A 97 0.22 -8.92 3.11
N LEU A 98 -0.11 -9.89 2.25
CA LEU A 98 0.17 -9.82 0.81
C LEU A 98 -0.66 -8.72 0.11
N ASP A 99 -1.95 -8.61 0.45
CA ASP A 99 -2.83 -7.59 -0.11
C ASP A 99 -2.37 -6.17 0.25
N ALA A 100 -1.89 -5.95 1.48
CA ALA A 100 -1.27 -4.69 1.87
C ALA A 100 -0.15 -4.26 0.91
N MET A 101 0.68 -5.21 0.46
CA MET A 101 1.75 -4.91 -0.49
C MET A 101 1.20 -4.49 -1.86
N TRP A 102 0.16 -5.15 -2.38
CA TRP A 102 -0.50 -4.70 -3.61
C TRP A 102 -1.20 -3.34 -3.45
N GLN A 103 -1.85 -3.10 -2.31
CA GLN A 103 -2.45 -1.81 -1.98
C GLN A 103 -1.40 -0.68 -2.07
N LEU A 104 -0.22 -0.89 -1.50
CA LEU A 104 0.88 0.08 -1.54
C LEU A 104 1.45 0.29 -2.94
N VAL A 105 1.57 -0.77 -3.76
CA VAL A 105 1.98 -0.62 -5.18
C VAL A 105 0.94 0.18 -5.96
N GLY A 106 -0.35 -0.08 -5.76
CA GLY A 106 -1.44 0.70 -6.40
C GLY A 106 -1.51 2.15 -5.92
N PHE A 107 -1.25 2.38 -4.63
CA PHE A 107 -1.16 3.70 -4.03
C PHE A 107 -0.02 4.51 -4.66
N PHE A 108 1.17 3.90 -4.80
CA PHE A 108 2.33 4.53 -5.42
C PHE A 108 2.04 5.05 -6.82
N LEU A 109 1.32 4.26 -7.64
CA LEU A 109 0.97 4.65 -9.00
C LEU A 109 0.04 5.87 -9.01
N GLY A 110 -0.96 5.91 -8.11
CA GLY A 110 -1.82 7.08 -7.92
C GLY A 110 -1.04 8.30 -7.42
N TRP A 111 -0.13 8.10 -6.46
CA TRP A 111 0.75 9.12 -5.91
C TRP A 111 1.68 9.75 -6.96
N LYS A 112 2.18 8.96 -7.93
CA LYS A 112 2.91 9.45 -9.11
C LYS A 112 2.03 10.10 -10.19
N GLY A 113 0.73 10.26 -9.95
CA GLY A 113 -0.21 10.86 -10.91
C GLY A 113 -0.71 9.93 -12.01
N GLY A 114 -0.58 8.61 -11.83
CA GLY A 114 -1.15 7.63 -12.75
C GLY A 114 -2.68 7.63 -12.71
N PRO A 115 -3.38 7.76 -13.86
CA PRO A 115 -4.84 7.74 -13.89
C PRO A 115 -5.42 6.32 -13.87
N GLY A 116 -6.63 6.18 -13.34
CA GLY A 116 -7.42 4.94 -13.39
C GLY A 116 -7.46 4.14 -12.08
N LYS A 117 -8.34 3.14 -12.06
CA LYS A 117 -8.64 2.28 -10.90
C LYS A 117 -7.63 1.15 -10.77
N GLY A 118 -7.16 0.90 -9.55
CA GLY A 118 -6.18 -0.14 -9.26
C GLY A 118 -6.71 -1.57 -9.41
N ARG A 119 -5.90 -2.44 -10.02
CA ARG A 119 -6.10 -3.91 -10.03
C ARG A 119 -4.77 -4.60 -9.79
N ALA A 120 -4.73 -5.48 -8.80
CA ALA A 120 -3.64 -6.44 -8.64
C ALA A 120 -3.65 -7.40 -9.84
N LEU A 121 -2.49 -7.60 -10.45
CA LEU A 121 -2.30 -8.45 -11.63
C LEU A 121 -1.56 -9.75 -11.28
N GLY A 122 -1.16 -9.91 -10.02
CA GLY A 122 -0.50 -11.09 -9.50
C GLY A 122 0.83 -10.76 -8.83
N VAL A 123 1.58 -11.83 -8.57
CA VAL A 123 2.86 -11.84 -7.88
C VAL A 123 3.69 -13.00 -8.46
N GLY A 124 5.01 -12.87 -8.42
CA GLY A 124 5.93 -13.95 -8.78
C GLY A 124 5.99 -15.01 -7.67
N GLU A 125 6.96 -14.89 -6.77
CA GLU A 125 7.11 -15.78 -5.63
C GLU A 125 6.58 -15.13 -4.36
N VAL A 126 5.92 -15.91 -3.50
CA VAL A 126 5.54 -15.49 -2.14
C VAL A 126 6.05 -16.52 -1.15
N LYS A 127 6.70 -16.07 -0.08
CA LYS A 127 7.17 -16.91 1.02
C LYS A 127 6.61 -16.40 2.34
N PHE A 128 6.08 -17.32 3.13
CA PHE A 128 5.65 -17.09 4.51
C PHE A 128 6.54 -17.92 5.44
N THR A 129 7.36 -17.26 6.25
CA THR A 129 8.37 -17.89 7.14
C THR A 129 8.15 -17.57 8.62
N GLY A 130 7.05 -16.88 8.92
CA GLY A 130 6.63 -16.51 10.26
C GLY A 130 5.16 -16.12 10.27
N GLN A 131 4.71 -15.48 11.34
CA GLN A 131 3.30 -15.18 11.57
C GLN A 131 3.13 -13.93 12.42
N ILE A 132 1.93 -13.35 12.39
CA ILE A 132 1.55 -12.17 13.18
C ILE A 132 0.48 -12.64 14.16
N LEU A 133 0.79 -12.55 15.45
CA LEU A 133 -0.08 -12.96 16.55
C LEU A 133 -0.75 -11.74 17.20
N PRO A 134 -1.87 -11.91 17.94
CA PRO A 134 -2.53 -10.82 18.68
C PRO A 134 -1.63 -10.09 19.69
N THR A 135 -0.53 -10.73 20.11
CA THR A 135 0.44 -10.17 21.06
C THR A 135 1.45 -9.23 20.42
N ALA A 136 1.58 -9.25 19.09
CA ALA A 136 2.46 -8.35 18.34
C ALA A 136 2.04 -6.89 18.53
N LYS A 137 2.92 -5.95 18.18
CA LYS A 137 2.64 -4.52 18.30
C LYS A 137 2.51 -3.84 16.96
N LYS A 138 3.35 -4.22 16.00
CA LYS A 138 3.40 -3.51 14.72
C LYS A 138 3.83 -4.42 13.59
N VAL A 139 3.12 -4.28 12.47
CA VAL A 139 3.54 -4.80 11.18
C VAL A 139 4.12 -3.65 10.36
N THR A 140 5.25 -3.90 9.71
CA THR A 140 5.92 -2.95 8.81
C THR A 140 5.99 -3.55 7.42
N TYR A 141 5.50 -2.81 6.43
CA TYR A 141 5.57 -3.15 5.01
C TYR A 141 6.68 -2.34 4.35
N LYS A 142 7.62 -3.03 3.69
CA LYS A 142 8.70 -2.43 2.91
C LYS A 142 8.55 -2.81 1.45
N ILE A 143 8.31 -1.85 0.58
CA ILE A 143 8.12 -2.07 -0.86
C ILE A 143 9.25 -1.37 -1.61
N THR A 144 9.91 -2.07 -2.53
CA THR A 144 10.93 -1.50 -3.41
C THR A 144 10.56 -1.75 -4.86
N PHE A 145 10.49 -0.68 -5.66
CA PHE A 145 10.03 -0.77 -7.04
C PHE A 145 11.16 -1.26 -7.96
N LYS A 146 10.84 -2.26 -8.79
CA LYS A 146 11.68 -2.75 -9.89
C LYS A 146 11.46 -1.95 -11.16
N ARG A 147 10.19 -1.69 -11.47
CA ARG A 147 9.78 -1.04 -12.72
C ARG A 147 8.48 -0.27 -12.51
N VAL A 148 8.44 0.94 -13.05
CA VAL A 148 7.25 1.79 -13.08
C VAL A 148 7.02 2.21 -14.53
N ILE A 149 5.84 1.92 -15.05
CA ILE A 149 5.42 2.26 -16.40
C ILE A 149 4.28 3.26 -16.26
N ASN A 150 4.45 4.49 -16.77
CA ASN A 150 3.41 5.52 -16.75
C ASN A 150 3.22 6.09 -18.17
N ARG A 151 2.57 5.32 -19.05
CA ARG A 151 2.28 5.70 -20.44
C ARG A 151 0.83 5.31 -20.78
N LYS A 152 0.57 4.74 -21.96
CA LYS A 152 -0.74 4.17 -22.32
C LYS A 152 -1.20 3.09 -21.32
N LEU A 153 -0.24 2.32 -20.81
CA LEU A 153 -0.41 1.39 -19.70
C LEU A 153 0.25 1.99 -18.46
N VAL A 154 -0.46 1.97 -17.34
CA VAL A 154 0.07 2.37 -16.03
C VAL A 154 0.25 1.12 -15.19
N MET A 155 1.49 0.80 -14.80
CA MET A 155 1.80 -0.43 -14.07
C MET A 155 3.03 -0.27 -13.18
N GLY A 156 2.96 -0.84 -11.99
CA GLY A 156 4.08 -0.99 -11.07
C GLY A 156 4.47 -2.46 -10.92
N ILE A 157 5.77 -2.73 -10.89
CA ILE A 157 6.37 -4.00 -10.50
C ILE A 157 7.29 -3.73 -9.32
N ALA A 158 7.08 -4.44 -8.22
CA ALA A 158 7.84 -4.24 -6.99
C ALA A 158 8.10 -5.55 -6.26
N ASP A 159 9.11 -5.52 -5.39
CA ASP A 159 9.33 -6.53 -4.37
C ASP A 159 8.90 -5.98 -3.02
N GLY A 160 8.51 -6.86 -2.12
CA GLY A 160 7.98 -6.51 -0.82
C GLY A 160 8.45 -7.43 0.30
N VAL A 161 8.66 -6.85 1.47
CA VAL A 161 8.92 -7.55 2.72
C VAL A 161 7.91 -7.10 3.76
N VAL A 162 7.39 -8.06 4.51
CA VAL A 162 6.57 -7.79 5.71
C VAL A 162 7.38 -8.19 6.93
N GLU A 163 7.49 -7.26 7.87
CA GLU A 163 8.09 -7.47 9.18
C GLU A 163 7.04 -7.37 10.28
N VAL A 164 7.18 -8.18 11.34
CA VAL A 164 6.42 -8.04 12.58
C VAL A 164 7.39 -7.72 13.70
N ASP A 165 7.17 -6.62 14.41
CA ASP A 165 8.03 -6.15 15.49
C ASP A 165 9.54 -6.14 15.13
N GLY A 166 9.84 -5.76 13.88
CA GLY A 166 11.21 -5.67 13.33
C GLY A 166 11.79 -6.98 12.77
N ARG A 167 11.05 -8.10 12.83
CA ARG A 167 11.46 -9.38 12.27
C ARG A 167 10.81 -9.63 10.89
N PRO A 168 11.58 -9.83 9.81
CA PRO A 168 11.04 -10.27 8.53
C PRO A 168 10.35 -11.62 8.63
N ILE A 169 9.14 -11.70 8.08
CA ILE A 169 8.31 -12.91 8.08
C ILE A 169 7.82 -13.28 6.70
N TYR A 170 7.52 -12.29 5.84
CA TYR A 170 7.04 -12.53 4.47
C TYR A 170 7.96 -11.86 3.46
N SER A 171 8.08 -12.47 2.30
CA SER A 171 8.68 -11.84 1.12
C SER A 171 7.83 -12.12 -0.11
N ALA A 172 7.65 -11.11 -0.96
CA ALA A 172 7.00 -11.23 -2.25
C ALA A 172 7.88 -10.65 -3.35
N SER A 173 8.08 -11.38 -4.43
CA SER A 173 8.79 -10.91 -5.62
C SER A 173 7.82 -10.63 -6.76
N ASP A 174 8.11 -9.61 -7.55
CA ASP A 174 7.37 -9.25 -8.76
C ASP A 174 5.86 -9.06 -8.51
N LEU A 175 5.50 -8.37 -7.42
CA LEU A 175 4.16 -7.83 -7.20
C LEU A 175 3.80 -6.94 -8.39
N LYS A 176 2.66 -7.17 -9.02
CA LYS A 176 2.19 -6.39 -10.18
C LYS A 176 0.85 -5.76 -9.88
N VAL A 177 0.77 -4.45 -10.11
CA VAL A 177 -0.49 -3.70 -10.05
C VAL A 177 -0.57 -2.78 -11.27
N GLY A 178 -1.75 -2.70 -11.88
CA GLY A 178 -2.03 -1.74 -12.95
C GLY A 178 -3.15 -0.78 -12.57
N LEU A 179 -3.17 0.39 -13.22
CA LEU A 179 -4.30 1.33 -13.17
C LEU A 179 -5.06 1.32 -14.50
N PHE A 180 -6.38 1.26 -14.40
CA PHE A 180 -7.27 1.06 -15.55
C PHE A 180 -8.40 2.08 -15.55
N LYS A 181 -8.57 2.81 -16.65
CA LYS A 181 -9.69 3.77 -16.82
C LYS A 181 -11.03 3.06 -16.97
N ASP A 182 -11.02 1.92 -17.66
CA ASP A 182 -12.17 1.03 -17.83
C ASP A 182 -11.81 -0.34 -17.26
N THR A 183 -12.67 -0.85 -16.37
CA THR A 183 -12.48 -2.14 -15.70
C THR A 183 -13.52 -3.18 -16.12
N THR A 184 -14.35 -2.90 -17.13
CA THR A 184 -15.40 -3.81 -17.61
C THR A 184 -14.87 -4.99 -18.41
N ALA A 185 -13.65 -4.88 -18.94
CA ALA A 185 -12.99 -5.91 -19.75
C ALA A 185 -12.14 -6.92 -18.94
N PHE A 186 -12.20 -6.85 -17.60
CA PHE A 186 -11.56 -7.83 -16.72
C PHE A 186 -12.41 -9.07 -16.53
#